data_AF-A0A6N7LHB8-F1
#
_entry.id   AF-A0A6N7LHB8-F1
#
_cell.length_a   1.000
_cell.length_b   1.000
_cell.length_c   1.000
_cell.angle_alpha   90.00
_cell.angle_beta   90.00
_cell.angle_gamma   90.00
#
_symmetry.space_group_name_H-M   'P 1'
#
loop_
_entity.id
_entity.type
_entity.pdbx_description
1 polymer ?
#
loop_
_entity_poly.entity_id
_entity_poly.type
_entity_poly.pdbx_seq_one_letter_code
_entity_poly.pdbx_strand_id
1 'polypeptide(L)'
;MRAVDAGATIAAVEVHGPVVIDAPDVTLRDSKVLACKADAIVAIRAGRPEDGYRADRARVENNLLGCSGLPEERADRGISDVYGSAKGLVIRRNNIWNVSNGITVENDALVQGNFIHDLGHRPGDHHSGLSTHGGASNVVFDMNTVLLSQEAVSAPIVVYSDFASARNVSVSRNLLSGGSYCFYGGDTGAFAPAEGHIRFVSNRLSLVYGREGHCGIYGEMTAFSPDHPGEFGNNVWDHDLRSPFP
;
A
#
# COMPACT_ATOMS: atom_id res chain seq x y z
N MET A 1 7.64 -12.68 15.36
CA MET A 1 6.42 -13.23 15.99
C MET A 1 5.55 -13.89 14.93
N ARG A 2 4.87 -14.99 15.22
CA ARG A 2 4.03 -15.71 14.25
C ARG A 2 2.67 -16.07 14.86
N ALA A 3 1.58 -15.69 14.20
CA ALA A 3 0.20 -16.00 14.61
C ALA A 3 -0.33 -17.17 13.76
N VAL A 4 -0.57 -18.30 14.42
CA VAL A 4 -1.04 -19.56 13.80
C VAL A 4 -2.41 -20.02 14.32
N ASP A 5 -2.96 -19.33 15.31
CA ASP A 5 -4.29 -19.62 15.86
C ASP A 5 -5.32 -18.67 15.27
N ALA A 6 -6.45 -19.22 14.83
CA ALA A 6 -7.54 -18.43 14.27
C ALA A 6 -8.12 -17.47 15.32
N GLY A 7 -8.38 -16.23 14.91
CA GLY A 7 -8.92 -15.20 15.82
C GLY A 7 -7.92 -14.65 16.84
N ALA A 8 -6.64 -15.02 16.76
CA ALA A 8 -5.63 -14.51 17.67
C ALA A 8 -5.54 -12.97 17.60
N THR A 9 -5.36 -12.33 18.75
CA THR A 9 -5.14 -10.88 18.83
C THR A 9 -3.74 -10.60 19.40
N ILE A 10 -2.94 -9.87 18.63
CA ILE A 10 -1.67 -9.28 19.05
C ILE A 10 -1.92 -7.79 19.27
N ALA A 11 -1.84 -7.32 20.52
CA ALA A 11 -2.17 -5.92 20.82
C ALA A 11 -1.32 -5.33 21.95
N ALA A 12 -1.09 -4.01 21.89
CA ALA A 12 -0.36 -3.24 22.90
C ALA A 12 1.05 -3.79 23.19
N VAL A 13 1.74 -4.26 22.14
CA VAL A 13 3.10 -4.82 22.25
C VAL A 13 4.12 -4.03 21.43
N GLU A 14 5.38 -4.13 21.85
CA GLU A 14 6.53 -3.79 21.01
C GLU A 14 7.22 -5.08 20.54
N VAL A 15 7.34 -5.27 19.23
CA VAL A 15 7.96 -6.43 18.61
C VAL A 15 9.21 -5.98 17.85
N HIS A 16 10.34 -6.63 18.14
CA HIS A 16 11.59 -6.50 17.38
C HIS A 16 11.74 -7.71 16.46
N GLY A 17 11.55 -7.50 15.16
CA GLY A 17 11.43 -8.53 14.14
C GLY A 17 10.03 -8.59 13.51
N PRO A 18 9.86 -9.36 12.43
CA PRO A 18 8.61 -9.38 11.66
C PRO A 18 7.45 -10.03 12.43
N VAL A 19 6.23 -9.61 12.13
CA VAL A 19 4.99 -10.30 12.49
C VAL A 19 4.49 -11.08 11.29
N VAL A 20 4.33 -12.39 11.43
CA VAL A 20 3.81 -13.28 10.38
C VAL A 20 2.42 -13.76 10.78
N ILE A 21 1.44 -13.57 9.91
CA ILE A 21 0.06 -14.00 10.08
C ILE A 21 -0.22 -15.14 9.11
N ASP A 22 -0.55 -16.32 9.63
CA ASP A 22 -0.90 -17.50 8.84
C ASP A 22 -2.32 -17.99 9.09
N ALA A 23 -2.95 -17.56 10.18
CA ALA A 23 -4.27 -18.00 10.57
C ALA A 23 -5.34 -16.96 10.22
N PRO A 24 -6.59 -17.39 9.98
CA PRO A 24 -7.66 -16.47 9.66
C PRO A 24 -8.06 -15.63 10.86
N ASP A 25 -8.69 -14.48 10.59
CA ASP A 25 -9.31 -13.60 11.60
C ASP A 25 -8.32 -13.03 12.65
N VAL A 26 -7.01 -13.08 12.38
CA VAL A 26 -6.00 -12.53 13.27
C VAL A 26 -6.03 -11.01 13.25
N THR A 27 -5.93 -10.38 14.43
CA THR A 27 -5.83 -8.93 14.57
C THR A 27 -4.48 -8.53 15.17
N LEU A 28 -3.71 -7.70 14.46
CA LEU A 28 -2.58 -6.95 14.99
C LEU A 28 -3.00 -5.50 15.20
N ARG A 29 -2.99 -5.00 16.43
CA ARG A 29 -3.39 -3.62 16.70
C ARG A 29 -2.64 -2.89 17.80
N ASP A 30 -2.68 -1.57 17.75
CA ASP A 30 -2.19 -0.68 18.82
C ASP A 30 -0.75 -1.04 19.27
N SER A 31 0.09 -1.45 18.31
CA SER A 31 1.40 -2.04 18.57
C SER A 31 2.49 -1.32 17.79
N LYS A 32 3.74 -1.51 18.26
CA LYS A 32 4.95 -1.05 17.56
C LYS A 32 5.71 -2.27 17.05
N VAL A 33 5.95 -2.35 15.74
CA VAL A 33 6.72 -3.45 15.15
C VAL A 33 7.92 -2.85 14.42
N LEU A 34 9.11 -3.15 14.93
CA LEU A 34 10.38 -2.73 14.35
C LEU A 34 11.06 -3.93 13.71
N ALA A 35 11.05 -4.00 12.38
CA ALA A 35 11.67 -5.09 11.63
C ALA A 35 12.59 -4.54 10.55
N CYS A 36 13.87 -4.87 10.66
CA CYS A 36 14.91 -4.59 9.69
C CYS A 36 15.36 -5.90 9.02
N LYS A 37 15.89 -5.83 7.79
CA LYS A 37 16.42 -6.96 7.01
C LYS A 37 15.41 -8.10 6.90
N ALA A 38 14.15 -7.76 6.67
CA ALA A 38 13.02 -8.67 6.57
C ALA A 38 12.24 -8.45 5.27
N ASP A 39 11.63 -9.51 4.73
CA ASP A 39 10.82 -9.42 3.51
C ASP A 39 9.59 -8.50 3.70
N ALA A 40 9.01 -8.52 4.90
CA ALA A 40 7.95 -7.60 5.32
C ALA A 40 7.98 -7.37 6.84
N ILE A 41 7.56 -6.20 7.31
CA ILE A 41 7.32 -5.96 8.73
C ILE A 41 6.12 -6.79 9.21
N VAL A 42 5.03 -6.78 8.42
CA VAL A 42 3.87 -7.66 8.60
C VAL A 42 3.66 -8.49 7.35
N ALA A 43 3.85 -9.80 7.47
CA ALA A 43 3.65 -10.77 6.39
C ALA A 43 2.31 -11.49 6.58
N ILE A 44 1.37 -11.30 5.65
CA ILE A 44 0.07 -11.97 5.63
C ILE A 44 0.14 -13.08 4.58
N ARG A 45 -0.04 -14.34 5.00
CA ARG A 45 0.08 -15.50 4.12
C ARG A 45 -1.23 -16.26 4.03
N ALA A 46 -1.85 -16.22 2.85
CA ALA A 46 -3.08 -16.92 2.52
C ALA A 46 -2.96 -17.62 1.15
N GLY A 47 -3.94 -18.46 0.81
CA GLY A 47 -4.01 -19.13 -0.49
C GLY A 47 -3.20 -20.41 -0.64
N ARG A 48 -2.49 -20.85 0.41
CA ARG A 48 -1.75 -22.13 0.44
C ARG A 48 -2.08 -22.94 1.70
N PRO A 49 -3.30 -23.50 1.76
CA PRO A 49 -3.80 -24.20 2.93
C PRO A 49 -2.97 -25.43 3.34
N GLU A 50 -2.29 -26.08 2.40
CA GLU A 50 -1.36 -27.19 2.59
C GLU A 50 -0.09 -26.78 3.34
N ASP A 51 0.36 -25.53 3.16
CA ASP A 51 1.49 -24.93 3.87
C ASP A 51 1.07 -24.31 5.21
N GLY A 52 -0.23 -24.34 5.52
CA GLY A 52 -0.83 -23.70 6.70
C GLY A 52 -1.12 -22.20 6.52
N TYR A 53 -1.09 -21.67 5.30
CA TYR A 53 -1.28 -20.24 5.02
C TYR A 53 -2.76 -19.93 4.70
N ARG A 54 -3.45 -19.41 5.70
CA ARG A 54 -4.91 -19.19 5.74
C ARG A 54 -5.28 -17.82 6.31
N ALA A 55 -4.44 -16.81 6.14
CA ALA A 55 -4.57 -15.48 6.76
C ALA A 55 -5.69 -14.58 6.19
N ASP A 56 -6.79 -15.17 5.72
CA ASP A 56 -7.97 -14.40 5.32
C ASP A 56 -8.54 -13.62 6.52
N ARG A 57 -9.12 -12.46 6.23
CA ARG A 57 -9.74 -11.56 7.21
C ARG A 57 -8.79 -11.03 8.29
N ALA A 58 -7.49 -11.04 8.01
CA ALA A 58 -6.51 -10.42 8.89
C ALA A 58 -6.76 -8.90 9.01
N ARG A 59 -6.58 -8.37 10.21
CA ARG A 59 -6.74 -6.96 10.54
C ARG A 59 -5.41 -6.40 11.06
N VAL A 60 -4.92 -5.33 10.44
CA VAL A 60 -3.69 -4.63 10.86
C VAL A 60 -4.04 -3.17 11.10
N GLU A 61 -4.15 -2.77 12.37
CA GLU A 61 -4.81 -1.53 12.76
C GLU A 61 -4.03 -0.68 13.78
N ASN A 62 -3.93 0.63 13.60
CA ASN A 62 -3.34 1.54 14.60
C ASN A 62 -1.89 1.21 15.02
N ASN A 63 -1.06 0.69 14.11
CA ASN A 63 0.30 0.31 14.45
C ASN A 63 1.34 1.34 14.02
N LEU A 64 2.46 1.38 14.73
CA LEU A 64 3.71 1.99 14.24
C LEU A 64 4.60 0.88 13.68
N LEU A 65 4.85 0.90 12.38
CA LEU A 65 5.61 -0.12 11.66
C LEU A 65 6.84 0.54 11.03
N GLY A 66 8.04 0.05 11.32
CA GLY A 66 9.22 0.53 10.60
C GLY A 66 10.49 -0.25 10.87
N CYS A 67 11.61 0.33 10.46
CA CYS A 67 12.95 -0.16 10.78
C CYS A 67 13.77 0.98 11.39
N SER A 68 14.29 0.79 12.62
CA SER A 68 15.15 1.78 13.29
C SER A 68 16.62 1.73 12.85
N GLY A 69 16.96 0.84 11.93
CA GLY A 69 18.27 0.79 11.30
C GLY A 69 18.41 1.79 10.15
N LEU A 70 19.54 1.72 9.46
CA LEU A 70 19.82 2.54 8.29
C LEU A 70 18.91 2.14 7.10
N PRO A 71 18.71 2.99 6.07
CA PRO A 71 17.92 2.65 4.89
C PRO A 71 18.32 1.35 4.20
N GLU A 72 19.61 1.00 4.18
CA GLU A 72 20.11 -0.28 3.68
C GLU A 72 19.66 -1.49 4.52
N GLU A 73 19.23 -1.28 5.76
CA GLU A 73 18.74 -2.32 6.66
C GLU A 73 17.22 -2.42 6.68
N ARG A 74 16.50 -1.59 5.93
CA ARG A 74 15.03 -1.59 5.88
C ARG A 74 14.42 -2.97 5.59
N ALA A 75 13.15 -3.14 5.94
CA ALA A 75 12.34 -4.23 5.39
C ALA A 75 11.97 -3.96 3.92
N ASP A 76 11.67 -5.00 3.15
CA ASP A 76 11.27 -4.85 1.76
C ASP A 76 9.81 -4.38 1.63
N ARG A 77 8.95 -4.71 2.58
CA ARG A 77 7.55 -4.25 2.64
C ARG A 77 7.14 -3.85 4.05
N GLY A 78 6.25 -2.87 4.19
CA GLY A 78 5.58 -2.59 5.45
C GLY A 78 4.56 -3.69 5.78
N ILE A 79 3.54 -3.82 4.96
CA ILE A 79 2.52 -4.87 5.06
C ILE A 79 2.38 -5.56 3.70
N SER A 80 2.47 -6.89 3.67
CA SER A 80 2.41 -7.66 2.43
C SER A 80 1.35 -8.77 2.51
N ASP A 81 0.41 -8.76 1.58
CA ASP A 81 -0.26 -10.00 1.13
C ASP A 81 0.75 -10.79 0.29
N VAL A 82 1.46 -11.71 0.93
CA VAL A 82 2.69 -12.33 0.39
C VAL A 82 2.44 -13.10 -0.90
N TYR A 83 1.26 -13.70 -1.04
CA TYR A 83 0.89 -14.53 -2.19
C TYR A 83 -0.24 -13.92 -3.02
N GLY A 84 -0.59 -12.66 -2.76
CA GLY A 84 -1.67 -11.98 -3.47
C GLY A 84 -2.99 -12.76 -3.42
N SER A 85 -3.27 -13.43 -2.31
CA SER A 85 -4.37 -14.41 -2.20
C SER A 85 -5.25 -14.20 -0.99
N ALA A 86 -4.88 -13.30 -0.08
CA ALA A 86 -5.65 -13.06 1.14
C ALA A 86 -6.92 -12.26 0.84
N LYS A 87 -8.03 -12.65 1.47
CA LYS A 87 -9.35 -12.04 1.24
C LYS A 87 -9.93 -11.43 2.51
N GLY A 88 -10.66 -10.33 2.36
CA GLY A 88 -11.33 -9.61 3.44
C GLY A 88 -10.37 -8.86 4.36
N LEU A 89 -9.20 -8.43 3.84
CA LEU A 89 -8.20 -7.73 4.64
C LEU A 89 -8.70 -6.36 5.09
N VAL A 90 -8.36 -5.98 6.33
CA VAL A 90 -8.57 -4.62 6.84
C VAL A 90 -7.26 -4.06 7.37
N ILE A 91 -6.70 -3.09 6.67
CA ILE A 91 -5.43 -2.46 7.00
C ILE A 91 -5.67 -0.97 7.21
N ARG A 92 -5.70 -0.49 8.45
CA ARG A 92 -6.10 0.89 8.74
C ARG A 92 -5.28 1.61 9.79
N ARG A 93 -5.07 2.92 9.57
CA ARG A 93 -4.45 3.83 10.55
C ARG A 93 -3.07 3.37 11.03
N ASN A 94 -2.32 2.70 10.18
CA ASN A 94 -0.92 2.37 10.47
C ASN A 94 -0.02 3.54 10.03
N ASN A 95 1.02 3.81 10.79
CA ASN A 95 2.14 4.65 10.40
C ASN A 95 3.28 3.72 9.96
N ILE A 96 3.75 3.85 8.71
CA ILE A 96 4.75 2.98 8.11
C ILE A 96 5.89 3.79 7.51
N TRP A 97 7.12 3.48 7.92
CA TRP A 97 8.33 4.18 7.48
C TRP A 97 9.54 3.24 7.36
N ASN A 98 10.57 3.69 6.62
CA ASN A 98 11.82 2.96 6.36
C ASN A 98 11.59 1.50 5.89
N VAL A 99 10.88 1.36 4.78
CA VAL A 99 10.62 0.11 4.02
C VAL A 99 10.82 0.35 2.52
N SER A 100 10.96 -0.69 1.67
CA SER A 100 10.96 -0.46 0.21
C SER A 100 9.60 0.01 -0.27
N ASN A 101 8.57 -0.74 0.09
CA ASN A 101 7.21 -0.54 -0.36
C ASN A 101 6.30 -0.53 0.87
N GLY A 102 5.32 0.36 0.93
CA GLY A 102 4.47 0.51 2.11
C GLY A 102 3.54 -0.68 2.30
N ILE A 103 2.44 -0.73 1.54
CA ILE A 103 1.41 -1.77 1.63
C ILE A 103 1.20 -2.39 0.24
N THR A 104 1.19 -3.72 0.18
CA THR A 104 0.86 -4.48 -1.04
C THR A 104 -0.29 -5.45 -0.77
N VAL A 105 -1.36 -5.37 -1.56
CA VAL A 105 -2.56 -6.22 -1.50
C VAL A 105 -3.08 -6.53 -2.91
N GLU A 106 -3.73 -7.68 -3.10
CA GLU A 106 -4.26 -8.07 -4.44
C GLU A 106 -5.73 -8.50 -4.47
N ASN A 107 -6.40 -8.81 -3.37
CA ASN A 107 -7.84 -9.15 -3.41
C ASN A 107 -8.65 -8.25 -2.49
N ASP A 108 -9.85 -8.70 -2.11
CA ASP A 108 -10.77 -8.03 -1.21
C ASP A 108 -10.04 -7.45 0.02
N ALA A 109 -9.79 -6.14 -0.03
CA ALA A 109 -8.95 -5.46 0.93
C ALA A 109 -9.38 -4.00 1.08
N LEU A 110 -9.56 -3.57 2.33
CA LEU A 110 -9.71 -2.17 2.70
C LEU A 110 -8.40 -1.66 3.30
N VAL A 111 -7.75 -0.73 2.60
CA VAL A 111 -6.55 -0.02 3.07
C VAL A 111 -6.94 1.44 3.32
N GLN A 112 -7.14 1.80 4.59
CA GLN A 112 -7.76 3.06 4.94
C GLN A 112 -7.02 3.87 6.01
N GLY A 113 -6.80 5.16 5.76
CA GLY A 113 -6.29 6.06 6.80
C GLY A 113 -4.85 5.78 7.24
N ASN A 114 -4.07 5.06 6.45
CA ASN A 114 -2.67 4.77 6.75
C ASN A 114 -1.79 5.97 6.38
N PHE A 115 -0.67 6.12 7.07
CA PHE A 115 0.36 7.10 6.77
C PHE A 115 1.64 6.38 6.32
N ILE A 116 2.04 6.59 5.07
CA ILE A 116 3.25 6.02 4.50
C ILE A 116 4.22 7.15 4.17
N HIS A 117 5.42 7.10 4.73
CA HIS A 117 6.42 8.17 4.57
C HIS A 117 7.84 7.63 4.73
N ASP A 118 8.83 8.45 4.34
CA ASP A 118 10.26 8.18 4.56
C ASP A 118 10.68 6.74 4.22
N LEU A 119 10.42 6.29 2.99
CA LEU A 119 10.83 4.96 2.55
C LEU A 119 12.36 4.90 2.52
N GLY A 120 12.91 3.74 2.89
CA GLY A 120 14.35 3.55 2.85
C GLY A 120 14.78 3.32 1.41
N HIS A 121 15.52 4.25 0.79
CA HIS A 121 15.99 4.07 -0.57
C HIS A 121 17.31 3.29 -0.62
N ARG A 122 17.41 2.32 -1.53
CA ARG A 122 18.66 1.67 -1.95
C ARG A 122 18.87 1.89 -3.46
N PRO A 123 20.12 2.04 -3.93
CA PRO A 123 20.39 2.17 -5.37
C PRO A 123 19.77 1.02 -6.18
N GLY A 124 18.99 1.37 -7.20
CA GLY A 124 18.28 0.42 -8.07
C GLY A 124 16.88 0.03 -7.59
N ASP A 125 16.43 0.55 -6.44
CA ASP A 125 15.05 0.33 -5.98
C ASP A 125 14.02 0.95 -6.93
N HIS A 126 12.83 0.37 -6.91
CA HIS A 126 11.60 0.98 -7.41
C HIS A 126 10.54 0.92 -6.30
N HIS A 127 10.16 2.09 -5.79
CA HIS A 127 9.29 2.21 -4.62
C HIS A 127 7.85 2.52 -4.98
N SER A 128 6.94 1.98 -4.18
CA SER A 128 5.52 2.31 -4.17
C SER A 128 5.01 2.45 -2.73
N GLY A 129 4.17 3.44 -2.47
CA GLY A 129 3.55 3.63 -1.16
C GLY A 129 2.50 2.56 -0.88
N LEU A 130 1.42 2.59 -1.66
CA LEU A 130 0.36 1.57 -1.69
C LEU A 130 0.34 0.93 -3.07
N SER A 131 0.18 -0.39 -3.14
CA SER A 131 0.38 -1.11 -4.38
C SER A 131 -0.52 -2.32 -4.54
N THR A 132 -0.90 -2.57 -5.79
CA THR A 132 -1.26 -3.88 -6.34
C THR A 132 -0.27 -4.17 -7.47
N HIS A 133 0.13 -5.43 -7.65
CA HIS A 133 1.05 -5.89 -8.70
C HIS A 133 0.40 -6.84 -9.71
N GLY A 134 -0.87 -7.20 -9.50
CA GLY A 134 -1.64 -7.96 -10.46
C GLY A 134 -2.54 -8.96 -9.77
N GLY A 135 -3.78 -9.04 -10.22
CA GLY A 135 -4.83 -9.83 -9.57
C GLY A 135 -5.74 -9.02 -8.64
N ALA A 136 -5.42 -7.73 -8.43
CA ALA A 136 -6.27 -6.73 -7.77
C ALA A 136 -7.76 -7.02 -8.01
N SER A 137 -8.51 -7.40 -6.99
CA SER A 137 -9.94 -7.64 -7.11
C SER A 137 -10.70 -7.15 -5.89
N ASN A 138 -11.44 -6.04 -6.06
CA ASN A 138 -12.17 -5.36 -4.99
C ASN A 138 -11.24 -4.75 -3.93
N VAL A 139 -10.25 -3.98 -4.37
CA VAL A 139 -9.32 -3.26 -3.48
C VAL A 139 -9.80 -1.82 -3.27
N VAL A 140 -9.77 -1.34 -2.03
CA VAL A 140 -10.10 0.04 -1.68
C VAL A 140 -8.91 0.70 -1.00
N PHE A 141 -8.39 1.76 -1.60
CA PHE A 141 -7.40 2.66 -1.05
C PHE A 141 -8.06 3.99 -0.71
N ASP A 142 -8.36 4.22 0.58
CA ASP A 142 -9.18 5.35 0.99
C ASP A 142 -8.58 6.17 2.14
N MET A 143 -8.66 7.50 2.08
CA MET A 143 -8.24 8.39 3.18
C MET A 143 -6.78 8.21 3.65
N ASN A 144 -5.92 7.57 2.87
CA ASN A 144 -4.51 7.40 3.24
C ASN A 144 -3.73 8.70 2.98
N THR A 145 -2.66 8.90 3.74
CA THR A 145 -1.65 9.92 3.50
C THR A 145 -0.38 9.23 3.04
N VAL A 146 0.12 9.56 1.85
CA VAL A 146 1.30 8.92 1.27
C VAL A 146 2.22 10.01 0.72
N LEU A 147 3.28 10.31 1.46
CA LEU A 147 4.17 11.43 1.18
C LEU A 147 5.60 10.90 1.02
N LEU A 148 6.07 10.81 -0.22
CA LEU A 148 7.28 10.09 -0.59
C LEU A 148 8.31 11.04 -1.21
N SER A 149 9.25 11.54 -0.41
CA SER A 149 10.26 12.51 -0.84
C SER A 149 11.50 11.89 -1.49
N GLN A 150 11.69 10.60 -1.30
CA GLN A 150 12.88 9.87 -1.75
C GLN A 150 12.86 9.60 -3.26
N GLU A 151 14.05 9.30 -3.79
CA GLU A 151 14.25 8.98 -5.20
C GLU A 151 13.66 7.60 -5.57
N ALA A 152 13.56 7.35 -6.88
CA ALA A 152 13.13 6.08 -7.46
C ALA A 152 11.76 5.57 -7.01
N VAL A 153 10.87 6.50 -6.64
CA VAL A 153 9.46 6.21 -6.39
C VAL A 153 8.72 6.19 -7.72
N SER A 154 8.02 5.09 -8.02
CA SER A 154 7.11 5.02 -9.16
C SER A 154 5.92 5.94 -8.91
N ALA A 155 5.15 5.66 -7.86
CA ALA A 155 4.08 6.52 -7.40
C ALA A 155 3.73 6.27 -5.92
N PRO A 156 3.09 7.26 -5.25
CA PRO A 156 2.42 7.07 -3.97
C PRO A 156 1.42 5.90 -3.98
N ILE A 157 0.60 5.80 -5.02
CA ILE A 157 -0.34 4.69 -5.19
C ILE A 157 -0.19 4.12 -6.59
N VAL A 158 0.04 2.81 -6.69
CA VAL A 158 0.14 2.10 -7.97
C VAL A 158 -0.95 1.03 -8.05
N VAL A 159 -1.59 0.97 -9.22
CA VAL A 159 -2.37 -0.18 -9.67
C VAL A 159 -1.64 -0.75 -10.86
N TYR A 160 -1.04 -1.92 -10.71
CA TYR A 160 -0.38 -2.63 -11.80
C TYR A 160 -1.13 -3.91 -12.18
N SER A 161 -0.94 -4.34 -13.44
CA SER A 161 -1.42 -5.61 -13.99
C SER A 161 -0.26 -6.49 -14.46
N ASP A 162 0.80 -6.61 -13.64
CA ASP A 162 2.03 -7.33 -14.03
C ASP A 162 1.83 -8.85 -14.01
N PHE A 163 1.08 -9.36 -13.04
CA PHE A 163 0.86 -10.80 -12.84
C PHE A 163 -0.54 -11.31 -13.22
N ALA A 164 -1.52 -10.40 -13.29
CA ALA A 164 -2.89 -10.62 -13.76
C ALA A 164 -3.60 -9.27 -13.88
N SER A 165 -4.65 -9.20 -14.71
CA SER A 165 -5.44 -7.97 -14.89
C SER A 165 -6.01 -7.47 -13.55
N ALA A 166 -5.76 -6.20 -13.24
CA ALA A 166 -6.40 -5.52 -12.10
C ALA A 166 -7.88 -5.28 -12.38
N ARG A 167 -8.74 -5.36 -11.36
CA ARG A 167 -10.17 -5.04 -11.45
C ARG A 167 -10.79 -4.53 -10.17
N ASN A 168 -11.78 -3.65 -10.33
CA ASN A 168 -12.56 -3.08 -9.22
C ASN A 168 -11.66 -2.49 -8.12
N VAL A 169 -10.80 -1.55 -8.49
CA VAL A 169 -9.94 -0.82 -7.56
C VAL A 169 -10.49 0.59 -7.38
N SER A 170 -10.70 1.00 -6.13
CA SER A 170 -11.16 2.34 -5.79
C SER A 170 -10.10 3.08 -4.99
N VAL A 171 -9.60 4.18 -5.54
CA VAL A 171 -8.59 5.04 -4.93
C VAL A 171 -9.23 6.41 -4.67
N SER A 172 -9.60 6.66 -3.42
CA SER A 172 -10.39 7.84 -3.07
C SER A 172 -9.92 8.60 -1.83
N ARG A 173 -10.05 9.92 -1.85
CA ARG A 173 -9.85 10.78 -0.66
C ARG A 173 -8.45 10.68 -0.03
N ASN A 174 -7.46 10.20 -0.77
CA ASN A 174 -6.08 10.11 -0.29
C ASN A 174 -5.38 11.46 -0.44
N LEU A 175 -4.37 11.72 0.40
CA LEU A 175 -3.44 12.84 0.28
C LEU A 175 -2.08 12.32 -0.17
N LEU A 176 -1.61 12.76 -1.34
CA LEU A 176 -0.48 12.14 -2.03
C LEU A 176 0.54 13.17 -2.47
N SER A 177 1.83 12.83 -2.38
CA SER A 177 2.92 13.58 -3.00
C SER A 177 4.14 12.71 -3.21
N GLY A 178 4.89 12.99 -4.27
CA GLY A 178 6.12 12.31 -4.65
C GLY A 178 5.93 11.36 -5.83
N GLY A 179 7.03 10.73 -6.22
CA GLY A 179 7.06 9.74 -7.31
C GLY A 179 7.28 10.29 -8.70
N SER A 180 7.41 9.37 -9.65
CA SER A 180 7.44 9.66 -11.09
C SER A 180 6.08 10.17 -11.55
N TYR A 181 5.00 9.56 -11.06
CA TYR A 181 3.61 10.01 -11.20
C TYR A 181 2.90 9.94 -9.84
N CYS A 182 1.75 10.61 -9.68
CA CYS A 182 0.91 10.42 -8.48
C CYS A 182 0.26 9.04 -8.45
N PHE A 183 -0.06 8.51 -9.64
CA PHE A 183 -0.77 7.27 -9.84
C PHE A 183 -0.25 6.48 -11.03
N TYR A 184 -0.35 5.15 -10.91
CA TYR A 184 -0.40 4.24 -12.06
C TYR A 184 -1.77 3.58 -12.12
N GLY A 185 -2.38 3.60 -13.30
CA GLY A 185 -3.81 3.38 -13.50
C GLY A 185 -4.26 1.98 -13.92
N GLY A 186 -3.39 0.97 -13.86
CA GLY A 186 -3.73 -0.43 -14.15
C GLY A 186 -3.46 -0.90 -15.58
N ASP A 187 -3.20 0.00 -16.54
CA ASP A 187 -2.82 -0.33 -17.92
C ASP A 187 -1.30 -0.53 -18.05
N THR A 188 -0.73 -1.33 -17.14
CA THR A 188 0.69 -1.70 -17.10
C THR A 188 0.87 -3.21 -17.17
N GLY A 189 2.08 -3.65 -17.53
CA GLY A 189 2.47 -5.04 -17.42
C GLY A 189 1.96 -5.92 -18.57
N ALA A 190 2.16 -7.22 -18.45
CA ALA A 190 1.85 -8.19 -19.51
C ALA A 190 0.35 -8.52 -19.61
N PHE A 191 -0.44 -8.17 -18.60
CA PHE A 191 -1.89 -8.42 -18.52
C PHE A 191 -2.71 -7.12 -18.58
N ALA A 192 -2.11 -6.06 -19.11
CA ALA A 192 -2.84 -4.87 -19.51
C ALA A 192 -3.76 -5.17 -20.72
N PRO A 193 -4.90 -4.46 -20.84
CA PRO A 193 -5.37 -3.43 -19.92
C PRO A 193 -6.02 -4.00 -18.65
N ALA A 194 -6.12 -3.18 -17.61
CA ALA A 194 -6.95 -3.51 -16.45
C ALA A 194 -8.39 -3.82 -16.87
N GLU A 195 -9.01 -4.76 -16.17
CA GLU A 195 -10.37 -5.21 -16.42
C GLU A 195 -11.34 -4.56 -15.41
N GLY A 196 -12.56 -4.24 -15.83
CA GLY A 196 -13.55 -3.66 -14.91
C GLY A 196 -13.22 -2.24 -14.44
N HIS A 197 -13.63 -1.88 -13.22
CA HIS A 197 -13.71 -0.47 -12.81
C HIS A 197 -12.51 -0.03 -11.97
N ILE A 198 -11.61 0.77 -12.54
CA ILE A 198 -10.49 1.38 -11.82
C ILE A 198 -10.76 2.87 -11.62
N ARG A 199 -10.94 3.30 -10.36
CA ARG A 199 -11.36 4.68 -10.04
C ARG A 199 -10.32 5.40 -9.20
N PHE A 200 -10.05 6.65 -9.56
CA PHE A 200 -9.16 7.58 -8.87
C PHE A 200 -9.89 8.90 -8.68
N VAL A 201 -10.61 9.01 -7.56
CA VAL A 201 -11.57 10.09 -7.35
C VAL A 201 -11.41 10.83 -6.05
N SER A 202 -11.61 12.15 -6.07
CA SER A 202 -11.62 12.98 -4.86
C SER A 202 -10.33 12.93 -4.03
N ASN A 203 -9.18 12.66 -4.65
CA ASN A 203 -7.88 12.68 -3.99
C ASN A 203 -7.32 14.11 -3.94
N ARG A 204 -6.48 14.37 -2.94
CA ARG A 204 -5.71 15.59 -2.77
C ARG A 204 -4.28 15.35 -3.23
N LEU A 205 -3.88 16.06 -4.28
CA LEU A 205 -2.56 15.94 -4.89
C LEU A 205 -1.71 17.12 -4.39
N SER A 206 -0.66 16.82 -3.62
CA SER A 206 0.17 17.85 -3.01
C SER A 206 1.47 18.08 -3.76
N LEU A 207 1.90 19.33 -3.84
CA LEU A 207 3.16 19.73 -4.46
C LEU A 207 4.37 19.61 -3.52
N VAL A 208 4.19 19.20 -2.26
CA VAL A 208 5.26 19.23 -1.24
C VAL A 208 6.53 18.47 -1.66
N TYR A 209 6.38 17.34 -2.37
CA TYR A 209 7.47 16.56 -2.98
C TYR A 209 7.36 16.45 -4.50
N GLY A 210 6.47 17.25 -5.08
CA GLY A 210 6.24 17.32 -6.51
C GLY A 210 7.30 18.11 -7.26
N ARG A 211 7.31 17.98 -8.60
CA ARG A 211 8.10 18.84 -9.48
C ARG A 211 7.24 19.40 -10.60
N GLU A 212 7.65 20.54 -11.15
CA GLU A 212 7.03 21.15 -12.34
C GLU A 212 5.51 21.41 -12.21
N GLY A 213 5.03 21.63 -10.97
CA GLY A 213 3.61 21.86 -10.70
C GLY A 213 2.76 20.60 -10.65
N HIS A 214 3.38 19.42 -10.64
CA HIS A 214 2.73 18.12 -10.45
C HIS A 214 3.01 17.55 -9.06
N CYS A 215 2.20 16.58 -8.61
CA CYS A 215 2.49 15.88 -7.36
C CYS A 215 3.62 14.85 -7.51
N GLY A 216 3.84 14.33 -8.73
CA GLY A 216 5.01 13.55 -9.14
C GLY A 216 5.95 14.37 -10.03
N ILE A 217 6.96 13.71 -10.62
CA ILE A 217 7.95 14.35 -11.51
C ILE A 217 7.39 14.58 -12.92
N TYR A 218 6.68 13.60 -13.47
CA TYR A 218 6.23 13.60 -14.86
C TYR A 218 4.74 13.87 -15.04
N GLY A 219 3.97 13.91 -13.95
CA GLY A 219 2.54 14.20 -14.00
C GLY A 219 1.73 13.53 -12.90
N GLU A 220 0.41 13.57 -13.08
CA GLU A 220 -0.55 13.03 -12.10
C GLU A 220 -0.80 11.53 -12.31
N MET A 221 -1.08 11.13 -13.54
CA MET A 221 -1.55 9.79 -13.87
C MET A 221 -0.78 9.26 -15.07
N THR A 222 -0.44 7.98 -15.02
CA THR A 222 0.05 7.23 -16.19
C THR A 222 -0.57 5.85 -16.23
N ALA A 223 -0.46 5.18 -17.38
CA ALA A 223 -0.95 3.82 -17.59
C ALA A 223 -2.40 3.65 -17.12
N PHE A 224 -3.26 4.57 -17.54
CA PHE A 224 -4.68 4.57 -17.23
C PHE A 224 -5.46 4.52 -18.55
N SER A 225 -6.29 3.50 -18.72
CA SER A 225 -7.14 3.37 -19.90
C SER A 225 -8.53 3.94 -19.62
N PRO A 226 -8.96 4.99 -20.36
CA PRO A 226 -10.30 5.55 -20.24
C PRO A 226 -11.38 4.71 -20.96
N ASP A 227 -10.99 3.73 -21.78
CA ASP A 227 -11.90 2.90 -22.60
C ASP A 227 -12.50 1.71 -21.82
N HIS A 228 -11.93 1.41 -20.65
CA HIS A 228 -12.54 0.54 -19.64
C HIS A 228 -13.32 1.43 -18.66
N PRO A 229 -14.27 0.93 -17.85
CA PRO A 229 -15.11 1.78 -16.99
C PRO A 229 -14.33 2.32 -15.77
N GLY A 230 -13.15 2.86 -16.02
CA GLY A 230 -12.35 3.63 -15.11
C GLY A 230 -12.82 5.07 -15.00
N GLU A 231 -12.41 5.72 -13.92
CA GLU A 231 -12.80 7.09 -13.60
C GLU A 231 -11.60 7.84 -13.02
N PHE A 232 -11.27 8.99 -13.59
CA PHE A 232 -10.31 9.94 -13.02
C PHE A 232 -10.99 11.29 -12.92
N GLY A 233 -11.34 11.72 -11.69
CA GLY A 233 -12.17 12.92 -11.53
C GLY A 233 -12.26 13.45 -10.11
N ASN A 234 -12.64 14.72 -9.98
CA ASN A 234 -12.78 15.42 -8.70
C ASN A 234 -11.52 15.44 -7.82
N ASN A 235 -10.35 15.14 -8.37
CA ASN A 235 -9.07 15.28 -7.66
C ASN A 235 -8.72 16.78 -7.60
N VAL A 236 -8.14 17.22 -6.47
CA VAL A 236 -7.84 18.63 -6.21
C VAL A 236 -6.39 18.83 -5.82
N TRP A 237 -5.84 19.99 -6.16
CA TRP A 237 -4.52 20.39 -5.71
C TRP A 237 -4.54 20.83 -4.26
N ASP A 238 -3.50 20.44 -3.54
CA ASP A 238 -3.26 20.75 -2.13
C ASP A 238 -1.91 21.44 -1.96
N HIS A 239 -1.96 22.70 -1.52
CA HIS A 239 -0.79 23.55 -1.42
C HIS A 239 -0.20 23.68 -0.01
N ASP A 240 -0.92 23.22 1.02
CA ASP A 240 -0.56 23.51 2.41
C ASP A 240 -0.72 22.33 3.38
N LEU A 241 -1.15 21.16 2.89
CA LEU A 241 -1.40 19.94 3.67
C LEU A 241 -2.44 20.11 4.79
N ARG A 242 -3.16 21.24 4.84
CA ARG A 242 -4.13 21.51 5.91
C ARG A 242 -5.40 20.73 5.67
N SER A 243 -5.97 20.13 6.72
CA SER A 243 -7.27 19.46 6.58
C SER A 243 -8.30 20.43 5.97
N PRO A 244 -9.04 20.06 4.91
CA PRO A 244 -10.15 20.87 4.39
C PRO A 244 -11.34 20.89 5.37
N PHE A 245 -11.30 20.06 6.41
CA PHE A 245 -12.27 20.02 7.50
C PHE A 245 -11.65 20.60 8.78
N PRO A 246 -12.34 21.54 9.46
CA PRO A 246 -11.89 22.11 10.72
C PRO A 246 -11.83 21.09 11.86
#